data_AF-A0A7Y8MJJ7-F1
#
_entry.id   AF-A0A7Y8MJJ7-F1
#
_cell.length_a   1.000
_cell.length_b   1.000
_cell.length_c   1.000
_cell.angle_alpha   90.00
_cell.angle_beta   90.00
_cell.angle_gamma   90.00
#
_symmetry.space_group_name_H-M   'P 1'
#
loop_
_entity.id
_entity.type
_entity.pdbx_description
1 polymer ?
#
loop_
_entity_poly.entity_id
_entity_poly.type
_entity_poly.pdbx_seq_one_letter_code
_entity_poly.pdbx_strand_id
1 'polypeptide(L)' 'MVGMLQILTYMLAVYMVLKGVEIFQIGLVSNRESVRKAAMFIGIIALIASIGCAFIFVTWQEEMAMRTAGSL' A
#
# COMPACT_ATOMS: atom_id res chain seq x y z
N MET A 1 3.07 -13.59 -20.12
CA MET A 1 3.90 -12.98 -19.06
C MET A 1 3.08 -12.37 -17.91
N VAL A 2 1.75 -12.52 -17.89
CA VAL A 2 0.87 -11.93 -16.86
C VAL A 2 1.16 -12.45 -15.45
N GLY A 3 1.51 -13.73 -15.29
CA GLY A 3 1.80 -14.32 -13.97
C GLY A 3 2.97 -13.66 -13.22
N MET A 4 4.01 -13.21 -13.92
CA MET A 4 5.14 -12.52 -13.28
C MET A 4 4.74 -11.12 -12.80
N LEU A 5 3.95 -10.39 -13.60
CA LEU A 5 3.36 -9.11 -13.20
C LEU A 5 2.45 -9.29 -11.98
N GLN A 6 1.76 -10.42 -11.89
CA GLN A 6 0.94 -10.78 -10.73
C GLN A 6 1.72 -10.83 -9.43
N ILE A 7 2.80 -11.59 -9.43
CA ILE A 7 3.67 -11.74 -8.26
C ILE A 7 4.25 -10.37 -7.84
N LEU A 8 4.74 -9.57 -8.79
CA LEU A 8 5.32 -8.27 -8.49
C LEU A 8 4.32 -7.28 -7.88
N THR A 9 3.07 -7.26 -8.36
CA THR A 9 2.04 -6.36 -7.82
C THR A 9 1.58 -6.79 -6.42
N TYR A 10 1.47 -8.09 -6.15
CA TYR A 10 1.20 -8.56 -4.78
C TYR A 10 2.34 -8.19 -3.82
N MET A 11 3.59 -8.35 -4.24
CA MET A 11 4.74 -7.91 -3.46
C MET A 11 4.74 -6.39 -3.23
N LEU A 12 4.41 -5.60 -4.26
CA LEU A 12 4.26 -4.14 -4.16
C LEU A 12 3.14 -3.74 -3.19
N ALA A 13 1.99 -4.42 -3.24
CA ALA A 13 0.86 -4.16 -2.35
C ALA A 13 1.25 -4.38 -0.88
N VAL A 14 1.93 -5.48 -0.58
CA VAL A 14 2.47 -5.75 0.77
C VAL A 14 3.50 -4.68 1.16
N TYR A 15 4.44 -4.36 0.26
CA TYR A 15 5.47 -3.35 0.51
C TYR A 15 4.88 -1.96 0.80
N MET A 16 3.83 -1.57 0.09
CA MET A 16 3.10 -0.31 0.32
C MET A 16 2.51 -0.23 1.74
N VAL A 17 1.86 -1.31 2.20
CA VAL A 17 1.30 -1.36 3.55
C VAL A 17 2.41 -1.31 4.60
N LEU A 18 3.50 -2.07 4.43
CA LEU A 18 4.65 -2.02 5.32
C LEU A 18 5.25 -0.61 5.39
N LYS A 19 5.36 0.08 4.26
CA LYS A 19 5.83 1.46 4.21
C LYS A 19 4.90 2.42 4.95
N GLY A 20 3.58 2.25 4.82
CA GLY A 20 2.59 3.00 5.59
C GLY A 20 2.75 2.82 7.11
N VAL A 21 3.02 1.58 7.55
CA VAL A 21 3.29 1.26 8.96
C VAL A 21 4.58 1.94 9.44
N GLU A 22 5.65 1.92 8.67
CA GLU A 22 6.91 2.61 9.01
C GLU A 22 6.69 4.12 9.21
N ILE A 23 5.94 4.77 8.30
CA ILE A 23 5.62 6.20 8.41
C ILE A 23 4.81 6.49 9.69
N PHE A 24 3.87 5.63 10.03
CA PHE A 24 3.12 5.76 11.28
C PHE A 24 4.00 5.59 12.52
N GLN A 25 4.93 4.63 12.51
CA GLN A 25 5.88 4.41 13.60
C GLN A 25 6.80 5.62 13.84
N ILE A 26 7.23 6.33 12.78
CA ILE A 26 7.99 7.58 12.90
C ILE A 26 7.21 8.61 13.72
N GLY A 27 5.89 8.71 13.50
CA GLY A 27 5.02 9.60 14.28
C GLY A 27 4.91 9.19 15.75
N LEU A 28 4.83 7.89 16.05
CA LEU A 28 4.73 7.36 17.42
C LEU A 28 6.01 7.56 18.23
N VAL A 29 7.17 7.37 17.61
CA VAL A 29 8.49 7.44 18.28
C VAL A 29 9.04 8.87 18.35
N SER A 30 8.35 9.85 17.75
CA SER A 30 8.80 11.24 17.73
C SER A 30 8.89 11.85 19.14
N ASN A 31 10.09 12.30 19.50
CA ASN A 31 10.40 12.86 20.82
C ASN A 31 9.98 14.34 20.97
N ARG A 32 9.59 15.00 19.87
CA ARG A 32 9.15 16.41 19.86
C ARG A 32 7.64 16.49 19.97
N GLU A 33 7.15 16.86 21.14
CA GLU A 33 5.71 16.87 21.44
C GLU A 33 4.89 17.76 20.49
N SER A 34 5.44 18.90 20.08
CA SER A 34 4.80 19.83 19.14
C SER A 34 4.55 19.22 17.76
N VAL A 35 5.40 18.30 17.31
CA VAL A 35 5.32 17.68 15.97
C VAL A 35 4.70 16.28 16.05
N ARG A 36 4.74 15.62 17.21
CA ARG A 36 4.25 14.25 17.43
C ARG A 36 2.80 14.07 16.98
N LYS A 37 1.89 14.97 17.39
CA LYS A 37 0.47 14.89 17.00
C LYS A 37 0.27 15.02 15.49
N ALA A 38 0.97 15.96 14.85
CA ALA A 38 0.90 16.14 13.40
C ALA A 38 1.49 14.93 12.65
N ALA A 39 2.63 14.41 13.11
CA ALA A 39 3.28 13.24 12.51
C ALA A 39 2.43 11.96 12.66
N MET A 40 1.80 11.75 13.81
CA MET A 40 0.86 10.63 13.99
C MET A 40 -0.34 10.75 13.03
N PHE A 41 -0.92 11.95 12.89
CA PHE A 41 -2.05 12.15 11.99
C PHE A 41 -1.69 11.88 10.52
N ILE A 42 -0.53 12.39 10.08
CA ILE A 42 0.00 12.11 8.73
C ILE A 42 0.26 10.61 8.56
N GLY A 43 0.82 9.94 9.57
CA GLY A 43 1.05 8.51 9.57
C GLY A 43 -0.23 7.69 9.42
N ILE A 44 -1.31 8.08 10.10
CA ILE A 44 -2.62 7.42 9.97
C ILE A 44 -3.16 7.59 8.54
N ILE A 45 -3.08 8.81 7.98
CA ILE A 45 -3.54 9.07 6.61
C ILE A 45 -2.70 8.25 5.61
N ALA A 46 -1.38 8.23 5.76
CA ALA A 46 -0.49 7.47 4.89
C ALA A 46 -0.77 5.97 4.96
N LEU A 47 -1.05 5.43 6.15
CA LEU A 47 -1.41 4.03 6.33
C LEU A 47 -2.74 3.71 5.62
N ILE A 48 -3.79 4.50 5.85
CA ILE A 48 -5.09 4.30 5.21
C ILE A 48 -4.96 4.39 3.68
N ALA A 49 -4.23 5.38 3.17
CA ALA A 49 -3.98 5.54 1.74
C ALA A 49 -3.22 4.33 1.17
N SER A 50 -2.20 3.83 1.87
CA SER A 50 -1.42 2.67 1.44
C SER A 50 -2.26 1.39 1.33
N ILE A 51 -3.17 1.17 2.30
CA ILE A 51 -4.13 0.06 2.27
C ILE A 51 -5.09 0.23 1.09
N GLY A 52 -5.65 1.42 0.91
CA GLY A 52 -6.55 1.72 -0.21
C GLY A 52 -5.89 1.47 -1.57
N CYS A 53 -4.67 1.95 -1.77
CA CYS A 53 -3.90 1.70 -2.98
C CYS A 53 -3.62 0.21 -3.18
N ALA A 54 -3.27 -0.53 -2.13
CA ALA A 54 -3.04 -1.97 -2.20
C ALA A 54 -4.27 -2.72 -2.72
N PHE A 55 -5.47 -2.39 -2.21
CA PHE A 55 -6.72 -2.97 -2.72
C PHE A 55 -6.96 -2.63 -4.19
N ILE A 56 -6.80 -1.35 -4.58
CA ILE A 56 -7.00 -0.93 -5.97
C ILE A 56 -6.06 -1.69 -6.91
N PHE A 57 -4.76 -1.77 -6.58
CA PHE A 57 -3.79 -2.48 -7.42
C PHE A 57 -4.11 -3.97 -7.58
N VAL A 58 -4.58 -4.62 -6.52
CA VAL A 58 -5.00 -6.03 -6.58
C VAL A 58 -6.22 -6.17 -7.50
N THR A 59 -7.25 -5.34 -7.34
CA THR A 59 -8.46 -5.41 -8.16
C THR A 59 -8.20 -5.17 -9.65
N TRP A 60 -7.39 -4.15 -9.98
CA TRP A 60 -7.01 -3.87 -11.37
C TRP A 60 -6.22 -5.00 -11.99
N GLN A 61 -5.40 -5.67 -11.20
CA GLN A 61 -4.64 -6.79 -11.70
C GLN A 61 -5.51 -8.03 -11.96
N GLU A 62 -6.48 -8.32 -11.09
CA GLU A 62 -7.44 -9.39 -11.32
C GLU A 62 -8.23 -9.16 -12.61
N GLU A 63 -8.67 -7.91 -12.86
CA GLU A 63 -9.31 -7.55 -14.13
C GLU A 63 -8.41 -7.79 -15.35
N MET A 64 -7.14 -7.40 -15.27
CA MET A 64 -6.18 -7.63 -16.36
C MET A 64 -5.93 -9.12 -16.61
N ALA A 65 -5.88 -9.92 -15.55
CA ALA A 65 -5.71 -11.37 -15.65
C ALA A 65 -6.93 -12.03 -16.31
N MET A 66 -8.15 -11.66 -15.89
CA MET A 66 -9.39 -12.18 -16.47
C MET A 66 -9.54 -11.82 -17.96
N ARG A 67 -9.23 -10.57 -18.35
CA ARG A 67 -9.30 -10.15 -19.76
C ARG A 67 -8.34 -10.91 -20.66
N THR A 68 -7.16 -11.24 -20.14
CA THR A 68 -6.18 -12.03 -20.90
C THR A 68 -6.61 -13.50 -21.00
N ALA A 69 -7.17 -14.07 -19.93
CA ALA A 69 -7.68 -15.44 -19.93
C ALA A 69 -8.91 -15.62 -20.83
N GLY A 70 -9.80 -14.64 -20.92
CA GLY A 70 -10.97 -14.69 -21.81
C GLY A 70 -10.66 -14.39 -23.30
N SER A 71 -9.44 -13.99 -23.62
CA SER A 71 -8.98 -13.73 -25.00
C SER A 71 -8.25 -14.91 -25.66
N LEU A 72 -8.13 -16.02 -24.93
CA LEU A 72 -7.57 -17.30 -25.38
C LEU A 72 -8.70 -18.32 -25.59
#